data_AF-A0A366ZU55-F1
#
_entry.id   AF-A0A366ZU55-F1
#
_cell.length_a   1.000
_cell.length_b   1.000
_cell.length_c   1.000
_cell.angle_alpha   90.00
_cell.angle_beta   90.00
_cell.angle_gamma   90.00
#
_symmetry.space_group_name_H-M   'P 1'
#
loop_
_entity.id
_entity.type
_entity.pdbx_description
1 polymer ?
#
loop_
_entity_poly.entity_id
_entity_poly.type
_entity_poly.pdbx_seq_one_letter_code
_entity_poly.pdbx_strand_id
1 'polypeptide(L)'
;MQLPLPRIDFDRIREHEGSQHRAWEELTYLLVPDIERLPVHAQLERRAAPDGGIEFSCPAPTGRGDGLWAWQAKYLDELDDSALQQMRRSFFDALENTPTLTRYAYILPIDRSAAVIPGRISALEKWNRAAER
;
A
#
# COMPACT_ATOMS: atom_id res chain seq x y z
N MET A 1 -31.12 6.83 -15.42
CA MET A 1 -29.89 7.56 -15.76
C MET A 1 -28.92 7.40 -14.61
N GLN A 2 -27.72 6.88 -14.86
CA GLN A 2 -26.70 6.74 -13.81
C GLN A 2 -26.05 8.10 -13.59
N LEU A 3 -26.05 8.60 -12.34
CA LEU A 3 -25.36 9.83 -12.00
C LEU A 3 -23.85 9.64 -12.29
N PRO A 4 -23.16 10.68 -12.78
CA PRO A 4 -21.71 10.60 -12.91
C PRO A 4 -21.09 10.34 -11.54
N LEU A 5 -20.11 9.44 -11.50
CA LEU A 5 -19.35 9.19 -10.29
C LEU A 5 -18.62 10.47 -9.87
N PRO A 6 -18.44 10.71 -8.56
CA PRO A 6 -17.72 11.87 -8.08
C PRO A 6 -16.28 11.84 -8.57
N ARG A 7 -15.72 13.02 -8.86
CA ARG A 7 -14.27 13.16 -9.05
C ARG A 7 -13.60 12.95 -7.70
N ILE A 8 -12.67 12.00 -7.65
CA ILE A 8 -11.84 11.75 -6.47
C ILE A 8 -10.49 12.42 -6.66
N ASP A 9 -10.05 13.14 -5.63
CA ASP A 9 -8.76 13.82 -5.54
C ASP A 9 -8.10 13.38 -4.23
N PHE A 10 -7.15 12.45 -4.32
CA PHE A 10 -6.55 11.85 -3.14
C PHE A 10 -5.61 12.80 -2.41
N ASP A 11 -4.99 13.76 -3.11
CA ASP A 11 -4.17 14.83 -2.52
C ASP A 11 -4.97 15.65 -1.48
N ARG A 12 -6.30 15.65 -1.63
CA ARG A 12 -7.26 16.35 -0.76
C ARG A 12 -8.14 15.40 0.05
N ILE A 13 -7.66 14.18 0.33
CA ILE A 13 -8.36 13.27 1.23
C ILE A 13 -8.58 13.97 2.58
N ARG A 14 -9.81 13.90 3.09
CA ARG A 14 -10.16 14.48 4.40
C ARG A 14 -9.37 13.75 5.48
N GLU A 15 -8.76 14.51 6.39
CA GLU A 15 -8.08 13.95 7.56
C GLU A 15 -8.99 13.05 8.40
N HIS A 16 -8.40 11.97 8.93
CA HIS A 16 -8.98 11.11 9.93
C HIS A 16 -8.00 11.07 11.10
N GLU A 17 -8.50 11.18 12.33
CA GLU A 17 -7.63 11.26 13.53
C GLU A 17 -6.51 12.31 13.42
N GLY A 18 -6.79 13.43 12.76
CA GLY A 18 -5.85 14.55 12.61
C GLY A 18 -4.75 14.36 11.57
N SER A 19 -4.86 13.38 10.67
CA SER A 19 -3.89 13.19 9.58
C SER A 19 -4.51 12.63 8.29
N GLN A 20 -4.01 13.06 7.15
CA GLN A 20 -4.31 12.46 5.84
C GLN A 20 -3.69 11.07 5.71
N HIS A 21 -2.55 10.81 6.37
CA HIS A 21 -1.93 9.49 6.40
C HIS A 21 -2.86 8.47 7.04
N ARG A 22 -3.40 8.78 8.22
CA ARG A 22 -4.41 7.94 8.90
C ARG A 22 -5.68 7.78 8.09
N ALA A 23 -6.10 8.80 7.34
CA ALA A 23 -7.24 8.69 6.44
C ALA A 23 -6.98 7.70 5.29
N TRP A 24 -5.76 7.70 4.75
CA TRP A 24 -5.35 6.77 3.70
C TRP A 24 -5.26 5.34 4.22
N GLU A 25 -4.69 5.13 5.42
CA GLU A 25 -4.66 3.83 6.08
C GLU A 25 -6.08 3.26 6.28
N GLU A 26 -7.00 4.07 6.78
CA GLU A 26 -8.41 3.68 6.95
C GLU A 26 -9.08 3.34 5.62
N LEU A 27 -8.95 4.23 4.63
CA LEU A 27 -9.58 4.04 3.33
C LEU A 27 -9.06 2.76 2.65
N THR A 28 -7.76 2.53 2.69
CA THR A 28 -7.15 1.35 2.07
C THR A 28 -7.55 0.05 2.77
N TYR A 29 -7.63 0.04 4.10
CA TYR A 29 -8.16 -1.09 4.86
C TYR A 29 -9.57 -1.47 4.40
N LEU A 30 -10.45 -0.48 4.21
CA LEU A 30 -11.82 -0.70 3.75
C LEU A 30 -11.91 -1.21 2.30
N LEU A 31 -11.00 -0.80 1.43
CA LEU A 31 -11.03 -1.13 0.00
C LEU A 31 -10.33 -2.45 -0.35
N VAL A 32 -9.34 -2.89 0.45
CA VAL A 32 -8.54 -4.08 0.17
C VAL A 32 -9.36 -5.35 -0.03
N PRO A 33 -10.39 -5.66 0.79
CA PRO A 33 -11.22 -6.83 0.56
C PRO A 33 -11.77 -6.91 -0.86
N ASP A 34 -12.24 -5.79 -1.40
CA ASP A 34 -12.82 -5.72 -2.75
C ASP A 34 -11.74 -5.71 -3.84
N ILE A 35 -10.68 -4.91 -3.67
CA ILE A 35 -9.56 -4.80 -4.64
C ILE A 35 -8.89 -6.16 -4.84
N GLU A 36 -8.61 -6.87 -3.74
CA GLU A 36 -7.92 -8.16 -3.74
C GLU A 36 -8.88 -9.33 -3.96
N ARG A 37 -10.19 -9.06 -4.02
CA ARG A 37 -11.26 -10.06 -4.10
C ARG A 37 -11.08 -11.12 -3.01
N LEU A 38 -10.87 -10.66 -1.78
CA LEU A 38 -10.76 -11.53 -0.62
C LEU A 38 -12.12 -12.24 -0.41
N PRO A 39 -12.10 -13.50 0.04
CA PRO A 39 -13.35 -14.17 0.37
C PRO A 39 -14.06 -13.43 1.53
N VAL A 40 -15.38 -13.51 1.58
CA VAL A 40 -16.21 -12.86 2.63
C VAL A 40 -15.78 -13.24 4.06
N HIS A 41 -15.16 -14.42 4.23
CA HIS A 41 -14.66 -14.91 5.51
C HIS A 41 -13.17 -14.61 5.75
N ALA A 42 -12.53 -13.78 4.91
CA ALA A 42 -11.17 -13.35 5.15
C ALA A 42 -11.10 -12.56 6.47
N GLN A 43 -10.18 -12.97 7.35
CA GLN A 43 -9.92 -12.31 8.62
C GLN A 43 -8.88 -11.23 8.41
N LEU A 44 -9.34 -10.02 8.05
CA LEU A 44 -8.46 -8.85 7.89
C LEU A 44 -8.24 -8.16 9.24
N GLU A 45 -7.01 -8.19 9.71
CA GLU A 45 -6.61 -7.66 11.00
C GLU A 45 -5.77 -6.40 10.83
N ARG A 46 -6.12 -5.36 11.60
CA ARG A 46 -5.32 -4.13 11.71
C ARG A 46 -4.19 -4.33 12.70
N ARG A 47 -3.06 -3.67 12.46
CA ARG A 47 -1.99 -3.55 13.45
C ARG A 47 -1.93 -2.12 13.97
N ALA A 48 -1.89 -2.00 15.29
CA ALA A 48 -1.65 -0.70 15.92
C ALA A 48 -0.13 -0.45 16.00
N ALA A 49 0.26 0.81 16.08
CA ALA A 49 1.66 1.18 16.25
C ALA A 49 2.26 0.59 17.55
N PRO A 50 3.51 0.09 17.53
CA PRO A 50 4.38 -0.08 16.36
C PRO A 50 3.92 -1.26 15.48
N ASP A 51 3.67 -0.97 14.20
CA ASP A 51 3.06 -1.88 13.21
C ASP A 51 4.06 -2.87 12.57
N GLY A 52 5.36 -2.60 12.72
CA GLY A 52 6.43 -3.39 12.11
C GLY A 52 6.44 -3.31 10.58
N GLY A 53 5.96 -2.20 10.00
CA GLY A 53 5.85 -2.01 8.56
C GLY A 53 4.61 -2.66 7.93
N ILE A 54 3.64 -3.12 8.72
CA ILE A 54 2.39 -3.72 8.23
C ILE A 54 1.20 -3.00 8.87
N GLU A 55 0.46 -2.19 8.10
CA GLU A 55 -0.79 -1.58 8.59
C GLU A 55 -1.89 -2.62 8.85
N PHE A 56 -2.01 -3.61 7.95
CA PHE A 56 -2.99 -4.69 8.11
C PHE A 56 -2.61 -5.95 7.32
N SER A 57 -3.14 -7.09 7.78
CA SER A 57 -2.81 -8.40 7.23
C SER A 57 -3.96 -9.40 7.34
N CYS A 58 -3.90 -10.45 6.53
CA CYS A 58 -4.76 -11.63 6.68
C CYS A 58 -3.99 -12.91 6.33
N PRO A 59 -4.43 -14.08 6.80
CA PRO A 59 -3.96 -15.35 6.26
C PRO A 59 -4.20 -15.42 4.74
N ALA A 60 -3.32 -16.10 4.02
CA ALA A 60 -3.52 -16.36 2.60
C ALA A 60 -4.85 -17.11 2.38
N PRO A 61 -5.74 -16.62 1.49
CA PRO A 61 -6.99 -17.30 1.20
C PRO A 61 -6.76 -18.71 0.67
N THR A 62 -7.65 -19.65 1.02
CA THR A 62 -7.58 -21.04 0.52
C THR A 62 -7.45 -21.07 -1.00
N GLY A 63 -6.45 -21.80 -1.50
CA GLY A 63 -6.18 -21.91 -2.94
C GLY A 63 -5.42 -20.73 -3.55
N ARG A 64 -5.02 -19.73 -2.77
CA ARG A 64 -4.18 -18.59 -3.22
C ARG A 64 -2.77 -18.59 -2.60
N GLY A 65 -2.37 -19.70 -1.96
CA GLY A 65 -1.07 -19.87 -1.32
C GLY A 65 -1.19 -20.19 0.16
N ASP A 66 -0.10 -20.04 0.89
CA ASP A 66 0.02 -20.21 2.32
C ASP A 66 0.57 -18.94 2.99
N GLY A 67 0.72 -18.96 4.32
CA GLY A 67 1.31 -17.87 5.08
C GLY A 67 0.41 -16.65 5.25
N LEU A 68 1.06 -15.50 5.42
CA LEU A 68 0.40 -14.22 5.69
C LEU A 68 0.52 -13.29 4.49
N TRP A 69 -0.58 -12.65 4.14
CA TRP A 69 -0.62 -11.52 3.23
C TRP A 69 -0.69 -10.23 4.05
N ALA A 70 0.14 -9.25 3.71
CA ALA A 70 0.18 -7.97 4.37
C ALA A 70 0.15 -6.82 3.37
N TRP A 71 -0.37 -5.70 3.82
CA TRP A 71 -0.41 -4.46 3.06
C TRP A 71 0.16 -3.33 3.90
N GLN A 72 0.89 -2.45 3.21
CA GLN A 72 1.35 -1.19 3.76
C GLN A 72 0.77 -0.03 2.98
N ALA A 73 -0.07 0.76 3.66
CA ALA A 73 -0.67 1.96 3.11
C ALA A 73 0.32 3.11 3.27
N LYS A 74 0.74 3.72 2.15
CA LYS A 74 1.66 4.86 2.20
C LYS A 74 1.09 6.03 1.41
N TYR A 75 0.70 7.06 2.14
CA TYR A 75 0.24 8.33 1.56
C TYR A 75 1.45 9.20 1.21
N LEU A 76 1.63 9.47 -0.07
CA LEU A 76 2.77 10.21 -0.64
C LEU A 76 2.37 10.81 -1.99
N ASP A 77 2.95 11.96 -2.33
CA ASP A 77 2.66 12.68 -3.59
C ASP A 77 3.62 12.29 -4.72
N GLU A 78 4.81 11.80 -4.39
CA GLU A 78 5.81 11.32 -5.36
C GLU A 78 6.71 10.19 -4.83
N LEU A 79 7.16 9.33 -5.74
CA LEU A 79 8.19 8.32 -5.47
C LEU A 79 9.59 8.96 -5.60
N ASP A 80 9.98 9.74 -4.60
CA ASP A 80 11.35 10.24 -4.45
C ASP A 80 12.26 9.25 -3.70
N ASP A 81 13.54 9.58 -3.57
CA ASP A 81 14.52 8.69 -2.92
C ASP A 81 14.21 8.50 -1.42
N SER A 82 13.64 9.52 -0.77
CA SER A 82 13.21 9.47 0.63
C SER A 82 12.05 8.49 0.82
N ALA A 83 11.00 8.60 -0.01
CA ALA A 83 9.87 7.70 -0.01
C ALA A 83 10.31 6.26 -0.24
N LEU A 84 11.15 6.02 -1.25
CA LEU A 84 11.68 4.69 -1.55
C LEU A 84 12.52 4.12 -0.40
N GLN A 85 13.34 4.95 0.26
CA GLN A 85 14.11 4.51 1.42
C GLN A 85 13.20 4.12 2.59
N GLN A 86 12.15 4.89 2.87
CA GLN A 86 11.18 4.59 3.92
C GLN A 86 10.40 3.32 3.61
N MET A 87 9.93 3.15 2.37
CA MET A 87 9.23 1.95 1.93
C MET A 87 10.15 0.72 1.99
N ARG A 88 11.42 0.86 1.64
CA ARG A 88 12.35 -0.27 1.78
C ARG A 88 12.54 -0.67 3.24
N ARG A 89 12.64 0.30 4.15
CA ARG A 89 12.73 0.05 5.59
C ARG A 89 11.49 -0.70 6.09
N SER A 90 10.29 -0.19 5.81
CA SER A 90 9.03 -0.86 6.23
C SER A 90 8.92 -2.28 5.68
N PHE A 91 9.36 -2.53 4.45
CA PHE A 91 9.35 -3.88 3.88
C PHE A 91 10.30 -4.84 4.62
N PHE A 92 11.53 -4.41 4.92
CA PHE A 92 12.47 -5.24 5.67
C PHE A 92 12.03 -5.45 7.12
N ASP A 93 11.49 -4.42 7.77
CA ASP A 93 10.90 -4.55 9.11
C ASP A 93 9.75 -5.58 9.10
N ALA A 94 8.91 -5.56 8.07
CA ALA A 94 7.80 -6.51 7.92
C ALA A 94 8.30 -7.95 7.75
N LEU A 95 9.33 -8.16 6.93
CA LEU A 95 9.96 -9.47 6.74
C LEU A 95 10.63 -10.00 8.01
N GLU A 96 11.35 -9.14 8.73
CA GLU A 96 12.04 -9.52 9.96
C GLU A 96 11.04 -9.89 11.07
N ASN A 97 9.99 -9.09 11.23
CA ASN A 97 9.00 -9.28 12.29
C ASN A 97 7.91 -10.31 11.94
N THR A 98 7.75 -10.67 10.67
CA THR A 98 6.71 -11.61 10.22
C THR A 98 7.30 -12.69 9.28
N PRO A 99 7.99 -13.72 9.82
CA PRO A 99 8.66 -14.74 8.99
C PRO A 99 7.74 -15.58 8.10
N THR A 100 6.43 -15.60 8.39
CA THR A 100 5.41 -16.29 7.59
C THR A 100 4.83 -15.44 6.46
N LEU A 101 5.38 -14.24 6.22
CA LEU A 101 4.93 -13.32 5.19
C LEU A 101 5.23 -13.88 3.80
N THR A 102 4.19 -14.17 3.03
CA THR A 102 4.30 -14.72 1.67
C THR A 102 3.88 -13.70 0.60
N ARG A 103 3.18 -12.65 1.00
CA ARG A 103 2.82 -11.54 0.12
C ARG A 103 2.84 -10.23 0.89
N TYR A 104 3.46 -9.21 0.29
CA TYR A 104 3.49 -7.86 0.82
C TYR A 104 3.21 -6.87 -0.30
N ALA A 105 2.25 -5.97 -0.11
CA ALA A 105 1.86 -5.00 -1.11
C ALA A 105 1.82 -3.58 -0.56
N TYR A 106 2.33 -2.63 -1.36
CA TYR A 106 2.15 -1.21 -1.10
C TYR A 106 0.85 -0.72 -1.75
N ILE A 107 0.10 0.12 -1.03
CA ILE A 107 -1.06 0.84 -1.55
C ILE A 107 -0.77 2.33 -1.51
N LEU A 108 -0.67 2.93 -2.70
CA LEU A 108 -0.24 4.32 -2.91
C LEU A 108 -1.36 5.14 -3.58
N PRO A 109 -1.52 6.43 -3.26
CA PRO A 109 -2.49 7.30 -3.90
C PRO A 109 -2.04 7.81 -5.28
N ILE A 110 -0.87 7.36 -5.77
CA ILE A 110 -0.27 7.81 -7.01
C ILE A 110 0.03 6.66 -7.97
N ASP A 111 0.03 6.99 -9.26
CA ASP A 111 0.46 6.09 -10.30
C ASP A 111 1.99 6.07 -10.45
N ARG A 112 2.53 4.89 -10.76
CA ARG A 112 3.92 4.74 -11.22
C ARG A 112 4.00 5.15 -12.70
N SER A 113 3.98 6.45 -12.95
CA SER A 113 4.10 6.97 -14.32
C SER A 113 5.37 6.43 -15.01
N ALA A 114 5.19 5.90 -16.22
CA ALA A 114 6.25 5.44 -17.12
C ALA A 114 6.69 6.53 -18.12
N ALA A 115 6.26 7.78 -17.92
CA ALA A 115 6.55 8.87 -18.84
C ALA A 115 8.08 9.07 -19.00
N VAL A 116 8.54 9.01 -20.24
CA VAL A 116 9.94 9.28 -20.61
C VAL A 116 10.07 10.75 -20.93
N ILE A 117 10.66 11.52 -20.01
CA ILE A 117 10.95 12.95 -20.20
C ILE A 117 12.47 13.11 -20.20
N PRO A 118 13.08 13.76 -21.23
CA PRO A 118 14.53 13.97 -21.26
C PRO A 118 15.06 14.59 -19.97
N GLY A 119 16.07 13.94 -19.36
CA GLY A 119 16.68 14.40 -18.12
C GLY A 119 15.91 14.07 -16.83
N ARG A 120 14.78 13.35 -16.90
CA ARG A 120 14.04 12.88 -15.72
C ARG A 120 13.94 11.35 -15.70
N ILE A 121 14.14 10.78 -14.51
CA ILE A 121 13.90 9.35 -14.25
C ILE A 121 12.42 9.20 -13.87
N SER A 122 11.71 8.31 -14.58
CA SER A 122 10.29 8.07 -14.34
C SER A 122 10.04 7.38 -12.99
N ALA A 123 8.82 7.52 -12.44
CA ALA A 123 8.45 6.86 -11.19
C ALA A 123 8.52 5.33 -11.30
N LEU A 124 8.16 4.76 -12.47
CA LEU A 124 8.32 3.33 -12.74
C LEU A 124 9.79 2.89 -12.74
N GLU A 125 10.67 3.69 -13.36
CA GLU A 125 12.09 3.36 -13.39
C GLU A 125 12.73 3.44 -11.99
N LYS A 126 12.38 4.46 -11.20
CA LYS A 126 12.80 4.55 -9.80
C LYS A 126 12.32 3.33 -8.99
N TRP A 127 11.06 2.92 -9.18
CA TRP A 127 10.50 1.73 -8.54
C TRP A 127 11.28 0.45 -8.90
N ASN A 128 11.51 0.20 -10.20
CA ASN A 128 12.22 -1.00 -10.65
C ASN A 128 13.65 -1.06 -10.09
N ARG A 129 14.38 0.06 -10.14
CA ARG A 129 15.72 0.15 -9.56
C ARG A 129 15.75 -0.11 -8.05
N ALA A 130 14.69 0.24 -7.33
CA ALA A 130 14.57 -0.02 -5.90
C ALA A 130 14.17 -1.47 -5.60
N ALA A 131 13.32 -2.08 -6.43
CA ALA A 131 12.84 -3.46 -6.26
C ALA A 131 13.88 -4.52 -6.62
N GLU A 132 14.86 -4.20 -7.46
CA GLU A 132 15.96 -5.10 -7.86
C GLU A 132 17.10 -5.18 -6.83
N ARG A 133 17.03 -4.44 -5.72
CA ARG A 133 18.08 -4.34 -4.68
C ARG A 133 17.63 -4.89 -3.35
#